data_AF-A3SMH6-F1
#
_entry.id   AF-A3SMH6-F1
#
_cell.length_a   1.000
_cell.length_b   1.000
_cell.length_c   1.000
_cell.angle_alpha   90.00
_cell.angle_beta   90.00
_cell.angle_gamma   90.00
#
_symmetry.space_group_name_H-M   'P 1'
#
loop_
_entity.id
_entity.type
_entity.pdbx_description
1 polymer ?
#
loop_
_entity_poly.entity_id
_entity_poly.type
_entity_poly.pdbx_seq_one_letter_code
_entity_poly.pdbx_strand_id
1 'polypeptide(L)'
;MTGRPVKHSLTLRGHRTSVSLEAPFWEAFRAIAAERGIPLNQLANEIDDARAASLGADGTDMGLASAIRVYVLDHYRAAAADPGKSPGKSPGTSPD
;
A
#
# COMPACT_ATOMS: atom_id res chain seq x y z
N MET A 1 -11.42 6.98 16.93
CA MET A 1 -11.21 6.78 15.49
C MET A 1 -12.10 5.65 15.03
N THR A 2 -13.00 5.87 14.09
CA THR A 2 -13.91 4.82 13.60
C THR A 2 -13.12 3.83 12.73
N GLY A 3 -12.89 2.62 13.26
CA GLY A 3 -12.03 1.61 12.66
C GLY A 3 -12.73 0.65 11.69
N ARG A 4 -13.86 1.04 11.07
CA ARG A 4 -14.54 0.14 10.12
C ARG A 4 -13.89 0.26 8.74
N PRO A 5 -13.50 -0.87 8.11
CA PRO A 5 -12.99 -0.85 6.74
C PRO A 5 -14.00 -0.29 5.73
N VAL A 6 -13.49 0.47 4.77
CA VAL A 6 -14.22 1.02 3.62
C VAL A 6 -13.74 0.32 2.35
N LYS A 7 -14.66 0.06 1.40
CA LYS A 7 -14.33 -0.60 0.14
C LYS A 7 -13.63 0.37 -0.82
N HIS A 8 -12.51 -0.05 -1.37
CA HIS A 8 -11.77 0.65 -2.41
C HIS A 8 -11.55 -0.26 -3.61
N SER A 9 -11.46 0.35 -4.80
CA SER A 9 -11.20 -0.34 -6.06
C SER A 9 -9.75 -0.12 -6.46
N LEU A 10 -9.08 -1.20 -6.83
CA LEU A 10 -7.75 -1.21 -7.43
C LEU A 10 -7.80 -1.95 -8.77
N THR A 11 -6.83 -1.70 -9.64
CA THR A 11 -6.65 -2.48 -10.87
C THR A 11 -5.36 -3.28 -10.76
N LEU A 12 -5.48 -4.59 -10.70
CA LEU A 12 -4.36 -5.52 -10.63
C LEU A 12 -4.23 -6.27 -11.95
N ARG A 13 -3.08 -6.19 -12.60
CA ARG A 13 -2.79 -6.89 -13.87
C ARG A 13 -3.92 -6.77 -14.92
N GLY A 14 -4.58 -5.61 -15.00
CA GLY A 14 -5.69 -5.33 -15.92
C GLY A 14 -7.09 -5.67 -15.39
N HIS A 15 -7.22 -6.29 -14.22
CA HIS A 15 -8.50 -6.67 -13.62
C HIS A 15 -8.84 -5.81 -12.39
N ARG A 16 -10.11 -5.40 -12.28
CA ARG A 16 -10.58 -4.64 -11.13
C ARG A 16 -10.72 -5.55 -9.90
N THR A 17 -10.04 -5.19 -8.82
CA THR A 17 -10.07 -5.88 -7.53
C THR A 17 -10.58 -4.95 -6.45
N SER A 18 -11.47 -5.43 -5.58
CA SER A 18 -11.96 -4.66 -4.44
C SER A 18 -11.23 -5.07 -3.16
N VAL A 19 -10.79 -4.10 -2.38
CA VAL A 19 -10.22 -4.30 -1.04
C VAL A 19 -11.01 -3.50 0.00
N SER A 20 -11.04 -3.96 1.24
CA SER A 20 -11.63 -3.21 2.36
C SER A 20 -10.55 -2.80 3.35
N LEU A 21 -10.33 -1.49 3.49
CA LEU A 21 -9.28 -0.90 4.33
C LEU A 21 -9.85 0.20 5.21
N GLU A 22 -9.34 0.31 6.43
CA GLU A 22 -9.60 1.47 7.28
C GLU A 22 -9.03 2.73 6.60
N ALA A 23 -9.72 3.86 6.76
CA ALA A 23 -9.31 5.11 6.11
C ALA A 23 -7.83 5.48 6.34
N PRO A 24 -7.25 5.34 7.56
CA PRO A 24 -5.83 5.64 7.77
C PRO A 24 -4.89 4.76 6.95
N PHE A 25 -5.20 3.46 6.79
CA PHE A 25 -4.38 2.58 5.96
C PHE A 25 -4.49 2.92 4.48
N TRP A 26 -5.68 3.30 4.01
CA TRP A 26 -5.86 3.73 2.62
C TRP A 26 -5.13 5.04 2.32
N GLU A 27 -5.22 6.02 3.21
CA GLU A 27 -4.49 7.29 3.10
C GLU A 27 -2.97 7.09 3.10
N ALA A 28 -2.47 6.31 4.06
CA ALA A 28 -1.07 5.93 4.15
C ALA A 28 -0.58 5.20 2.88
N PHE A 29 -1.38 4.27 2.36
CA PHE A 29 -1.05 3.54 1.13
C PHE A 29 -0.89 4.47 -0.07
N ARG A 30 -1.79 5.47 -0.22
CA ARG A 30 -1.67 6.50 -1.26
C ARG A 30 -0.45 7.39 -1.05
N ALA A 31 -0.15 7.77 0.18
CA ALA A 31 1.01 8.60 0.50
C ALA A 31 2.31 7.89 0.11
N ILE A 32 2.44 6.59 0.41
CA ILE A 32 3.63 5.82 0.04
C ILE A 32 3.78 5.71 -1.49
N ALA A 33 2.69 5.50 -2.22
CA ALA A 33 2.74 5.50 -3.69
C ALA A 33 3.22 6.85 -4.25
N ALA A 34 2.73 7.95 -3.69
CA ALA A 34 3.12 9.31 -4.07
C ALA A 34 4.59 9.61 -3.70
N GLU A 35 5.05 9.19 -2.51
CA GLU A 35 6.45 9.31 -2.07
C GLU A 35 7.40 8.57 -3.02
N ARG A 36 6.98 7.37 -3.47
CA ARG A 36 7.73 6.56 -4.44
C ARG A 36 7.62 7.07 -5.89
N GLY A 37 6.76 8.05 -6.17
CA GLY A 37 6.53 8.55 -7.52
C GLY A 37 5.89 7.53 -8.47
N ILE A 38 5.13 6.56 -7.96
CA ILE A 38 4.48 5.51 -8.77
C ILE A 38 2.96 5.54 -8.64
N PRO A 39 2.21 5.07 -9.65
CA PRO A 39 0.76 4.93 -9.57
C PRO A 39 0.33 3.99 -8.44
N LEU A 40 -0.80 4.29 -7.79
CA LEU A 40 -1.36 3.46 -6.72
C LEU A 40 -1.59 1.99 -7.14
N ASN A 41 -2.07 1.80 -8.37
CA ASN A 41 -2.27 0.46 -8.92
C ASN A 41 -0.95 -0.27 -9.19
N GLN A 42 0.13 0.45 -9.51
CA GLN A 42 1.45 -0.18 -9.64
C GLN A 42 1.94 -0.67 -8.28
N LEU A 43 1.85 0.15 -7.24
CA LEU A 43 2.19 -0.27 -5.87
C LEU A 43 1.34 -1.48 -5.42
N ALA A 44 0.06 -1.48 -5.76
CA ALA A 44 -0.82 -2.61 -5.46
C ALA A 44 -0.40 -3.89 -6.18
N ASN A 45 0.04 -3.82 -7.45
CA ASN A 45 0.57 -4.97 -8.18
C ASN A 45 1.85 -5.50 -7.54
N GLU A 46 2.77 -4.63 -7.13
CA GLU A 46 4.01 -5.06 -6.47
C GLU A 46 3.75 -5.81 -5.16
N ILE A 47 2.77 -5.34 -4.36
CA ILE A 47 2.36 -6.03 -3.13
C ILE A 47 1.67 -7.37 -3.45
N ASP A 48 0.85 -7.40 -4.51
CA ASP A 48 0.17 -8.61 -4.99
C ASP A 48 1.16 -9.69 -5.46
N ASP A 49 2.23 -9.27 -6.12
CA ASP A 49 3.30 -10.14 -6.59
C ASP A 49 4.14 -10.65 -5.40
N ALA A 50 4.48 -9.76 -4.45
CA ALA A 50 5.26 -10.11 -3.28
C ALA A 50 4.53 -11.12 -2.37
N ARG A 51 3.22 -10.93 -2.15
CA ARG A 51 2.44 -11.87 -1.33
C ARG A 51 2.29 -13.24 -2.00
N ALA A 52 2.13 -13.29 -3.33
CA ALA A 52 2.03 -14.54 -4.08
C ALA A 52 3.33 -15.37 -4.02
N ALA A 53 4.48 -14.70 -3.89
CA ALA A 53 5.77 -15.35 -3.69
C ALA A 53 5.96 -15.90 -2.26
N SER A 54 5.23 -15.35 -1.27
CA SER A 54 5.28 -15.77 0.13
C SER A 54 4.11 -16.71 0.47
N LEU A 55 4.14 -17.93 -0.05
CA LEU A 55 3.22 -18.98 0.42
C LEU A 55 3.60 -19.36 1.87
N GLY A 56 2.61 -19.33 2.77
CA GLY A 56 2.77 -19.77 4.16
C GLY A 56 3.07 -21.27 4.26
N ALA A 57 3.64 -21.70 5.40
CA ALA A 57 3.94 -23.12 5.67
C ALA A 57 2.70 -24.04 5.66
N ASP A 58 1.51 -23.45 5.78
CA ASP A 58 0.19 -24.08 5.74
C ASP A 58 -0.47 -23.99 4.35
N GLY A 59 0.20 -23.38 3.36
CA GLY A 59 -0.33 -23.15 2.02
C GLY A 59 -1.34 -22.01 1.92
N THR A 60 -1.56 -21.21 2.98
CA THR A 60 -2.52 -20.11 2.95
C THR A 60 -1.87 -18.84 2.39
N ASP A 61 -2.49 -18.26 1.35
CA ASP A 61 -2.10 -16.95 0.80
C ASP A 61 -2.68 -15.81 1.65
N MET A 62 -1.86 -14.80 1.92
CA MET A 62 -2.30 -13.58 2.60
C MET A 62 -3.17 -12.76 1.63
N GLY A 63 -4.42 -12.49 2.02
CA GLY A 63 -5.30 -11.62 1.24
C GLY A 63 -4.72 -10.20 1.05
N LEU A 64 -4.94 -9.62 -0.13
CA LEU A 64 -4.36 -8.32 -0.52
C LEU A 64 -4.61 -7.18 0.49
N ALA A 65 -5.79 -7.12 1.10
CA ALA A 65 -6.08 -6.09 2.10
C ALA A 65 -5.17 -6.23 3.34
N SER A 66 -4.86 -7.45 3.76
CA SER A 66 -3.91 -7.70 4.86
C SER A 66 -2.48 -7.38 4.43
N ALA A 67 -2.10 -7.76 3.21
CA ALA A 67 -0.78 -7.45 2.66
C ALA A 67 -0.53 -5.94 2.58
N ILE A 68 -1.52 -5.15 2.16
CA ILE A 68 -1.43 -3.68 2.15
C ILE A 68 -1.22 -3.12 3.57
N ARG A 69 -1.96 -3.62 4.57
CA ARG A 69 -1.79 -3.16 5.97
C ARG A 69 -0.38 -3.43 6.49
N VAL A 70 0.14 -4.63 6.26
CA VAL A 70 1.50 -5.02 6.66
C VAL A 70 2.53 -4.16 5.95
N TYR A 71 2.41 -4.00 4.63
CA TYR A 71 3.31 -3.15 3.84
C TYR A 71 3.36 -1.70 4.36
N VAL A 72 2.19 -1.11 4.65
CA VAL A 72 2.10 0.24 5.23
C VAL A 72 2.82 0.30 6.58
N LEU A 73 2.59 -0.67 7.46
CA LEU A 73 3.24 -0.72 8.77
C LEU A 73 4.76 -0.80 8.63
N ASP A 74 5.25 -1.69 7.77
CA ASP A 74 6.69 -1.92 7.59
C ASP A 74 7.39 -0.70 6.98
N HIS A 75 6.75 0.01 6.04
CA HIS A 75 7.27 1.27 5.49
C HIS A 75 7.55 2.29 6.59
N TYR A 76 6.58 2.54 7.48
CA TYR A 76 6.74 3.53 8.54
C TYR A 76 7.66 3.04 9.67
N ARG A 77 7.73 1.73 9.94
CA ARG A 77 8.71 1.18 10.89
C ARG A 77 10.13 1.35 10.37
N ALA A 78 10.36 1.13 9.08
CA ALA A 78 11.66 1.36 8.46
C ALA A 78 12.05 2.85 8.50
N ALA A 79 11.12 3.75 8.20
CA ALA A 79 11.36 5.19 8.30
C ALA A 79 11.63 5.65 9.75
N ALA A 80 10.97 5.05 10.74
CA ALA A 80 11.22 5.34 12.15
C ALA A 80 12.57 4.79 12.65
N ALA A 81 13.05 3.69 12.07
CA ALA A 81 14.35 3.11 12.38
C ALA A 81 15.53 3.87 11.74
N ASP A 82 15.29 4.66 10.69
CA ASP A 82 16.28 5.49 10.00
C ASP A 82 15.85 6.98 9.93
N PRO A 83 15.98 7.73 11.04
CA PRO A 83 15.55 9.13 11.12
C PRO A 83 16.36 10.11 10.25
N GLY A 84 17.43 9.65 9.57
CA GLY A 84 18.30 10.48 8.73
C GLY A 84 17.81 10.67 7.29
N LYS A 85 16.82 9.89 6.83
CA LYS A 85 16.30 9.93 5.46
C LYS A 85 15.06 10.81 5.39
N SER A 86 15.25 12.12 5.27
CA SER A 86 14.18 13.09 5.02
C SER A 86 13.28 12.62 3.87
N PRO A 87 11.94 12.50 4.05
CA PRO A 87 11.06 12.14 2.95
C PRO A 87 11.14 13.23 1.90
N GLY A 88 11.52 12.84 0.68
CA GLY A 88 11.66 13.73 -0.47
C GLY A 88 10.39 14.54 -0.67
N LYS A 89 10.56 15.87 -0.66
CA LYS A 89 9.54 16.87 -0.97
C LYS A 89 8.72 16.45 -2.20
N SER A 90 7.40 16.34 -2.04
CA SER A 90 6.48 16.04 -3.14
C SER A 90 6.68 17.00 -4.32
N PRO A 91 6.72 16.51 -5.58
CA PRO A 91 6.59 17.41 -6.71
C PRO A 91 5.16 17.95 -6.70
N GLY A 92 5.03 19.26 -6.55
CA GLY A 92 3.75 19.96 -6.66
C GLY A 92 3.07 19.58 -7.97
N THR A 93 1.85 19.04 -7.87
CA THR A 93 0.98 18.88 -9.04
C THR A 93 0.32 20.23 -9.31
N SER A 94 0.80 20.89 -10.35
CA SER A 94 0.07 21.85 -11.19
C SER A 94 0.26 21.31 -12.62
N PRO A 95 -0.77 21.24 -13.49
CA PRO A 95 -1.35 22.44 -14.08
C PRO A 95 -2.87 22.39 -14.40
N ASP A 96 -3.41 23.60 -14.63
CA ASP A 96 -4.65 24.04 -15.31
C ASP A 96 -6.02 23.41 -14.95
#